data_AF-A0A2G9R7G0-F1
#
_entry.id   AF-A0A2G9R7G0-F1
#
_cell.length_a   1.000
_cell.length_b   1.000
_cell.length_c   1.000
_cell.angle_alpha   90.00
_cell.angle_beta   90.00
_cell.angle_gamma   90.00
#
_symmetry.space_group_name_H-M   'P 1'
#
loop_
_entity.id
_entity.type
_entity.pdbx_description
1 polymer ?
#
loop_
_entity_poly.entity_id
_entity_poly.type
_entity_poly.pdbx_seq_one_letter_code
_entity_poly.pdbx_strand_id
1 'polypeptide(L)'
;VDECDDSSINPCSHFCNNYIGGYFCSCPPEYDLHDDQHTCGVNCSGGQYTEQRGQISSPGYPSPYPENSLCEYKVLLEPGYQVILKFQPTDFDVEEANDGSCSYDSLTVSIIEETYSEKAS
;
A
#
# COMPACT_ATOMS: atom_id res chain seq x y z
N VAL A 1 33.71 1.54 -8.09
CA VAL A 1 32.48 1.95 -8.78
C VAL A 1 31.60 2.59 -7.73
N ASP A 2 30.88 3.64 -8.08
CA ASP A 2 29.92 4.26 -7.17
C ASP A 2 28.55 4.16 -7.85
N GLU A 3 27.77 3.21 -7.38
CA GLU A 3 26.44 2.92 -7.90
C GLU A 3 25.44 4.02 -7.53
N CYS A 4 25.74 4.86 -6.52
CA CYS A 4 24.88 5.96 -6.10
C CYS A 4 25.15 7.27 -6.86
N ASP A 5 26.31 7.42 -7.50
CA ASP A 5 26.67 8.59 -8.33
C ASP A 5 26.39 8.36 -9.83
N ASP A 6 25.92 7.17 -10.19
CA ASP A 6 25.51 6.86 -11.56
C ASP A 6 24.10 7.37 -11.85
N SER A 7 24.02 8.61 -12.35
CA SER A 7 22.77 9.23 -12.78
C SER A 7 21.96 8.45 -13.85
N SER A 8 22.54 7.41 -14.47
CA SER A 8 21.84 6.57 -15.44
C SER A 8 21.06 5.41 -14.80
N ILE A 9 21.32 5.10 -13.54
CA ILE A 9 20.68 4.04 -12.78
C ILE A 9 20.25 4.65 -11.46
N ASN A 10 19.00 5.12 -11.36
CA ASN A 10 18.46 5.58 -10.09
C ASN A 10 18.08 4.32 -9.28
N PRO A 11 18.95 3.78 -8.40
CA PRO A 11 18.87 2.40 -7.95
C PRO A 11 18.06 2.24 -6.67
N CYS A 12 17.74 3.34 -5.99
CA CYS A 12 16.96 3.33 -4.76
C CYS A 12 15.84 4.35 -4.89
N SER A 13 14.67 4.03 -4.35
CA SER A 13 13.56 4.98 -4.28
C SER A 13 13.87 6.22 -3.44
N HIS A 14 14.67 6.07 -2.38
CA HIS A 14 14.96 7.13 -1.41
C HIS A 14 16.46 7.34 -1.17
N PHE A 15 17.07 6.56 -0.28
CA PHE A 15 18.47 6.76 0.11
C PHE A 15 19.33 5.62 -0.43
N CYS A 16 20.38 5.98 -1.18
CA CYS A 16 21.41 5.06 -1.66
C CYS A 16 22.66 5.15 -0.79
N ASN A 17 23.17 4.01 -0.35
CA ASN A 17 24.36 3.91 0.50
C ASN A 17 25.42 3.07 -0.21
N ASN A 18 26.48 3.71 -0.68
CA ASN A 18 27.60 3.04 -1.33
C ASN A 18 28.59 2.46 -0.29
N TYR A 19 29.20 1.31 -0.59
CA TYR A 19 30.28 0.72 0.20
C TYR A 19 31.29 -0.04 -0.68
N ILE A 20 32.41 -0.46 -0.08
CA ILE A 20 33.43 -1.22 -0.82
C ILE A 20 32.86 -2.59 -1.19
N GLY A 21 32.51 -2.77 -2.47
CA GLY A 21 31.99 -4.02 -3.02
C GLY A 21 30.52 -3.99 -3.44
N GLY A 22 29.82 -2.85 -3.29
CA GLY A 22 28.44 -2.67 -3.79
C GLY A 22 27.72 -1.52 -3.10
N TYR A 23 26.38 -1.53 -3.14
CA TYR A 23 25.51 -0.54 -2.49
C TYR A 23 24.32 -1.21 -1.78
N PHE A 24 23.62 -0.44 -0.93
CA PHE A 24 22.33 -0.83 -0.37
C PHE A 24 21.40 0.37 -0.23
N CYS A 25 20.10 0.12 -0.33
CA CYS A 25 19.08 1.15 -0.15
C CYS A 25 18.62 1.22 1.31
N SER A 26 18.24 2.41 1.76
CA SER A 26 17.63 2.63 3.08
C SER A 26 16.47 3.60 3.01
N CYS A 27 15.60 3.56 4.02
CA CYS A 27 14.32 4.27 3.99
C CYS A 27 14.20 5.38 5.05
N PRO A 28 13.32 6.37 4.84
CA PRO A 28 12.92 7.33 5.87
C PRO A 28 12.28 6.66 7.11
N PRO A 29 12.12 7.37 8.23
CA PRO A 29 11.33 6.89 9.36
C PRO A 29 9.90 6.52 8.95
N GLU A 30 9.35 5.46 9.55
CA GLU A 30 8.03 4.88 9.24
C GLU A 30 7.92 4.17 7.87
N TYR A 31 8.99 4.15 7.08
CA TYR A 31 9.06 3.39 5.82
C TYR A 31 9.90 2.13 6.01
N ASP A 32 9.43 1.06 5.41
CA ASP A 32 10.11 -0.23 5.35
C ASP A 32 10.65 -0.45 3.93
N LEU A 33 11.82 -1.09 3.85
CA LEU A 33 12.39 -1.51 2.57
C LEU A 33 11.65 -2.73 2.07
N HIS A 34 11.12 -2.67 0.85
CA HIS A 34 10.40 -3.76 0.21
C HIS A 34 11.32 -4.95 -0.10
N ASP A 35 10.71 -6.09 -0.43
CA ASP A 35 11.44 -7.34 -0.76
C ASP A 35 12.38 -7.20 -1.97
N ASP A 36 12.13 -6.22 -2.83
CA ASP A 36 13.02 -5.90 -3.96
C ASP A 36 14.34 -5.26 -3.50
N GLN A 37 14.47 -4.82 -2.24
CA GLN A 37 15.60 -4.13 -1.64
C GLN A 37 15.93 -2.75 -2.25
N HIS A 38 15.00 -2.17 -3.01
CA HIS A 38 15.20 -0.91 -3.75
C HIS A 38 14.10 0.12 -3.41
N THR A 39 12.87 -0.35 -3.22
CA THR A 39 11.68 0.47 -2.99
C THR A 39 11.39 0.59 -1.50
N CYS A 40 11.05 1.79 -1.03
CA CYS A 40 10.61 2.04 0.33
C CYS A 40 9.13 2.40 0.30
N GLY A 41 8.36 1.78 1.19
CA GLY A 41 6.94 2.10 1.39
C GLY A 41 6.54 1.87 2.84
N VAL A 42 5.37 2.33 3.24
CA VAL A 42 4.90 2.11 4.62
C VAL A 42 4.21 0.76 4.76
N ASN A 43 4.34 0.15 5.93
CA ASN A 43 3.56 -1.04 6.25
C ASN A 43 2.16 -0.65 6.78
N CYS A 44 1.23 -0.49 5.86
CA CYS A 44 -0.18 -0.16 6.12
C CYS A 44 -1.13 -1.36 6.01
N SER A 45 -0.58 -2.55 5.80
CA SER A 45 -1.34 -3.77 5.52
C SER A 45 -1.55 -4.64 6.77
N GLY A 46 -2.56 -5.50 6.74
CA GLY A 46 -2.83 -6.47 7.80
C GLY A 46 -3.91 -6.08 8.81
N GLY A 47 -4.50 -4.89 8.67
CA GLY A 47 -5.69 -4.50 9.42
C GLY A 47 -6.91 -5.34 9.04
N GLN A 48 -7.56 -5.94 10.04
CA GLN A 48 -8.85 -6.62 9.90
C GLN A 48 -9.94 -5.83 10.60
N TYR A 49 -11.01 -5.53 9.86
CA TYR A 49 -12.17 -4.81 10.34
C TYR A 49 -13.33 -5.77 10.50
N THR A 50 -13.66 -6.09 11.75
CA THR A 50 -14.71 -7.06 12.11
C THR A 50 -15.97 -6.41 12.68
N GLU A 51 -15.94 -5.10 12.91
CA GLU A 51 -17.08 -4.36 13.44
C GLU A 51 -18.16 -4.13 12.38
N GLN A 52 -19.43 -4.12 12.78
CA GLN A 52 -20.57 -3.89 11.88
C GLN A 52 -20.56 -2.50 11.21
N ARG A 53 -19.84 -1.54 11.81
CA ARG A 53 -19.66 -0.19 11.29
C ARG A 53 -18.29 0.31 11.69
N GLY A 54 -17.57 0.91 10.75
CA GLY A 54 -16.27 1.53 11.00
C GLY A 54 -15.93 2.56 9.93
N GLN A 55 -14.74 3.13 10.04
CA GLN A 55 -14.16 4.04 9.05
C GLN A 55 -12.75 3.57 8.76
N ILE A 56 -12.39 3.57 7.48
CA ILE A 56 -11.05 3.25 6.99
C ILE A 56 -10.59 4.47 6.20
N SER A 57 -9.35 4.91 6.44
CA SER A 57 -8.72 6.02 5.73
C SER A 57 -7.34 5.60 5.26
N SER A 58 -6.80 6.31 4.27
CA SER A 58 -5.39 6.17 3.88
C SER A 58 -4.45 6.48 5.05
N PRO A 59 -3.23 5.93 5.06
CA PRO A 59 -2.23 6.27 6.06
C PRO A 59 -1.94 7.78 6.02
N GLY A 60 -1.92 8.41 7.19
CA GLY A 60 -1.63 9.84 7.33
C GLY A 60 -2.82 10.79 7.13
N TYR A 61 -3.99 10.31 6.68
CA TYR A 61 -5.18 11.14 6.50
C TYR A 61 -5.48 12.00 7.74
N PRO A 62 -5.70 13.33 7.60
CA PRO A 62 -5.98 14.07 6.36
C PRO A 62 -4.74 14.61 5.62
N SER A 63 -3.54 14.21 6.03
CA SER A 63 -2.30 14.53 5.30
C SER A 63 -2.18 13.66 4.04
N PRO A 64 -1.31 14.03 3.07
CA PRO A 64 -1.04 13.20 1.89
C PRO A 64 -0.66 11.77 2.27
N TYR A 65 -1.13 10.81 1.48
CA TYR A 65 -0.77 9.41 1.64
C TYR A 65 0.70 9.19 1.23
N PRO A 66 1.38 8.21 1.83
CA PRO A 66 2.78 7.91 1.51
C PRO A 66 2.91 7.26 0.13
N GLU A 67 3.93 7.67 -0.63
CA GLU A 67 4.25 7.09 -1.93
C GLU A 67 4.77 5.64 -1.82
N ASN A 68 4.83 4.96 -2.96
CA ASN A 68 5.41 3.61 -3.10
C ASN A 68 4.83 2.55 -2.14
N SER A 69 3.61 2.78 -1.63
CA SER A 69 3.01 1.97 -0.58
C SER A 69 1.82 1.16 -1.11
N LEU A 70 1.74 -0.12 -0.73
CA LEU A 70 0.65 -1.01 -1.09
C LEU A 70 -0.15 -1.41 0.15
N CYS A 71 -1.30 -0.78 0.35
CA CYS A 71 -2.14 -0.97 1.52
C CYS A 71 -3.29 -1.96 1.27
N GLU A 72 -3.35 -3.03 2.06
CA GLU A 72 -4.42 -4.02 2.04
C GLU A 72 -5.22 -4.01 3.35
N TYR A 73 -6.52 -3.74 3.23
CA TYR A 73 -7.47 -3.75 4.34
C TYR A 73 -8.53 -4.84 4.13
N LYS A 74 -8.80 -5.64 5.16
CA LYS A 74 -9.80 -6.72 5.08
C LYS A 74 -10.99 -6.42 5.98
N VAL A 75 -12.20 -6.43 5.40
CA VAL A 75 -13.46 -6.33 6.16
C VAL A 75 -14.07 -7.72 6.27
N LEU A 76 -14.20 -8.24 7.48
CA LEU A 76 -14.64 -9.61 7.75
C LEU A 76 -15.88 -9.59 8.65
N LEU A 77 -17.04 -9.93 8.08
CA LEU A 77 -18.30 -10.01 8.81
C LEU A 77 -18.83 -11.44 8.84
N GLU A 78 -19.69 -11.73 9.80
CA GLU A 78 -20.37 -13.02 9.87
C GLU A 78 -21.26 -13.27 8.62
N PRO A 79 -21.54 -14.53 8.27
CA PRO A 79 -22.48 -14.85 7.21
C PRO A 79 -23.86 -14.19 7.41
N GLY A 80 -24.45 -13.71 6.32
CA GLY A 80 -25.75 -13.03 6.34
C GLY A 80 -25.68 -11.51 6.46
N TYR A 81 -24.49 -10.95 6.72
CA TYR A 81 -24.24 -9.51 6.61
C TYR A 81 -23.81 -9.10 5.20
N GLN A 82 -24.11 -7.87 4.82
CA GLN A 82 -23.65 -7.25 3.58
C GLN A 82 -22.79 -6.03 3.91
N VAL A 83 -21.60 -5.95 3.32
CA VAL A 83 -20.73 -4.77 3.42
C VAL A 83 -21.27 -3.68 2.50
N ILE A 84 -21.55 -2.51 3.07
CA ILE A 84 -21.94 -1.30 2.32
C ILE A 84 -20.83 -0.27 2.48
N LEU A 85 -20.13 0.04 1.39
CA LEU A 85 -19.10 1.09 1.37
C LEU A 85 -19.72 2.43 1.02
N LYS A 86 -19.26 3.49 1.70
CA LYS A 86 -19.66 4.87 1.45
C LYS A 86 -18.41 5.74 1.39
N PHE A 87 -18.15 6.31 0.23
CA PHE A 87 -17.10 7.30 0.03
C PHE A 87 -17.68 8.70 0.16
N GLN A 88 -17.01 9.57 0.91
CA GLN A 88 -17.36 10.98 0.97
C GLN A 88 -16.64 11.68 -0.18
N PRO A 89 -17.34 12.28 -1.16
CA PRO A 89 -16.70 12.89 -2.33
C PRO A 89 -15.73 14.03 -2.00
N THR A 90 -15.94 14.70 -0.86
CA THR A 90 -15.06 15.78 -0.38
C THR A 90 -13.77 15.28 0.25
N ASP A 91 -13.70 13.99 0.58
CA ASP A 91 -12.62 13.38 1.35
C ASP A 91 -11.90 12.30 0.51
N PHE A 92 -12.03 12.37 -0.82
CA PHE A 92 -11.42 11.44 -1.75
C PHE A 92 -10.57 12.22 -2.79
N ASP A 93 -9.26 12.15 -2.62
CA ASP A 93 -8.26 12.83 -3.44
C ASP A 93 -7.10 11.87 -3.68
N VAL A 94 -7.00 11.34 -4.90
CA VAL A 94 -6.01 10.34 -5.36
C VAL A 94 -5.45 10.81 -6.70
N GLU A 95 -4.15 10.62 -6.92
CA GLU A 95 -3.48 11.06 -8.16
C GLU A 95 -4.20 10.54 -9.42
N GLU A 96 -4.62 11.47 -10.29
CA GLU A 96 -5.29 11.13 -11.54
C GLU A 96 -4.29 10.79 -12.66
N ALA A 97 -4.50 9.65 -13.32
CA ALA A 97 -3.75 9.32 -14.53
C ALA A 97 -4.21 10.16 -15.73
N ASN A 98 -3.25 10.60 -16.55
CA ASN A 98 -3.49 11.47 -17.71
C ASN A 98 -4.47 10.89 -18.76
N ASP A 99 -4.60 9.57 -18.82
CA ASP A 99 -5.45 8.83 -19.75
C ASP A 99 -6.73 8.26 -19.09
N GLY A 100 -6.97 8.59 -17.81
CA GLY A 100 -8.08 8.05 -17.02
C GLY A 100 -7.93 6.59 -16.61
N SER A 101 -6.75 5.98 -16.78
CA SER A 101 -6.49 4.57 -16.43
C SER A 101 -6.27 4.31 -14.93
N CYS A 102 -6.11 5.37 -14.12
CA CYS A 102 -5.66 5.30 -12.72
C CYS A 102 -4.36 4.48 -12.55
N SER A 103 -3.41 4.66 -13.47
CA SER A 103 -2.15 3.91 -13.51
C SER A 103 -1.05 4.42 -12.57
N TYR A 104 -1.21 5.63 -11.99
CA TYR A 104 -0.31 6.14 -10.96
C TYR A 104 -0.72 5.58 -9.61
N ASP A 105 -1.82 6.10 -9.05
CA ASP A 105 -2.41 5.63 -7.81
C ASP A 105 -3.85 5.13 -8.03
N SER A 106 -4.26 4.14 -7.25
CA SER A 106 -5.61 3.59 -7.36
C SER A 106 -6.12 3.00 -6.05
N LEU A 107 -7.44 3.03 -5.87
CA LEU A 107 -8.15 2.26 -4.86
C LEU A 107 -8.99 1.21 -5.55
N THR A 108 -8.74 -0.07 -5.24
CA THR A 108 -9.52 -1.19 -5.76
C THR A 108 -10.29 -1.86 -4.64
N VAL A 109 -11.57 -2.18 -4.89
CA VAL A 109 -12.41 -2.97 -3.98
C VAL A 109 -12.68 -4.32 -4.63
N SER A 110 -12.26 -5.38 -3.96
CA SER A 110 -12.52 -6.77 -4.37
C SER A 110 -13.37 -7.48 -3.32
N ILE A 111 -14.27 -8.35 -3.78
CA ILE A 111 -15.00 -9.26 -2.90
C ILE A 111 -14.19 -10.55 -2.84
N ILE A 112 -13.78 -10.95 -1.64
CA ILE A 112 -13.14 -12.24 -1.40
C ILE A 112 -14.22 -13.25 -1.00
N GLU A 113 -14.46 -14.24 -1.85
CA GLU A 113 -15.28 -15.40 -1.48
C GLU A 113 -14.36 -16.45 -0.85
N GLU A 114 -14.29 -16.48 0.48
CA GLU A 114 -13.72 -17.64 1.16
C GLU A 114 -14.69 -18.81 0.97
N THR A 115 -14.32 -19.76 0.11
CA THR A 115 -14.99 -21.06 0.04
C THR A 115 -14.76 -21.73 1.39
N TYR A 116 -15.79 -21.72 2.25
CA TYR A 116 -15.83 -22.57 3.44
C TYR A 116 -15.78 -24.03 2.94
N SER A 117 -14.60 -24.62 2.93
CA SER A 117 -14.51 -26.08 2.88
C SER A 117 -15.12 -26.57 4.19
N GLU A 118 -16.34 -27.11 4.13
CA GLU A 118 -16.91 -27.88 5.23
C GLU A 118 -15.88 -28.94 5.61
N LYS A 119 -15.22 -28.78 6.76
CA LYS A 119 -14.52 -29.91 7.39
C LYS A 119 -15.61 -30.91 7.76
N ALA A 120 -15.81 -31.91 6.90
CA ALA A 120 -16.57 -33.09 7.22
C ALA A 120 -15.96 -33.73 8.48
N SER A 121 -16.79 -33.89 9.51
CA SER A 121 -16.45 -34.63 10.74
C SER A 121 -16.43 -36.13 10.50
#